data_AF-A0A1S3JGD5-F1
#
_entry.id   AF-A0A1S3JGD5-F1
#
_cell.length_a   1.000
_cell.length_b   1.000
_cell.length_c   1.000
_cell.angle_alpha   90.00
_cell.angle_beta   90.00
_cell.angle_gamma   90.00
#
_symmetry.space_group_name_H-M   'P 1'
#
loop_
_entity.id
_entity.type
_entity.pdbx_description
1 polymer ?
#
loop_
_entity_poly.entity_id
_entity_poly.type
_entity_poly.pdbx_seq_one_letter_code
_entity_poly.pdbx_strand_id
1 'polypeptide(L)'
;MGADHSHHASHHHGAYYIVKHKPTGMVLDIRDCARHNGATICLWPQNGGDNQLWTYHDGVIKSKMHGKVLDVKDGHAYPGCDVILWDFNGGANQRWIPNADGTIVTQLGNYALDVMNNATHQGAEVKLWDRHGGANQQFKLERA
;
A
#
# COMPACT_ATOMS: atom_id res chain seq x y z
N MET A 1 -8.72 31.38 41.25
CA MET A 1 -8.64 29.98 40.78
C MET A 1 -9.95 29.63 40.10
N GLY A 2 -9.91 29.24 38.83
CA GLY A 2 -11.06 28.73 38.08
C GLY A 2 -10.49 28.07 36.82
N ALA A 3 -10.54 26.75 36.78
CA ALA A 3 -9.73 25.90 35.92
C ALA A 3 -10.17 25.96 34.46
N ASP A 4 -9.15 26.04 33.60
CA ASP A 4 -9.15 25.59 32.21
C ASP A 4 -9.36 24.08 32.16
N HIS A 5 -10.35 23.62 31.40
CA HIS A 5 -10.36 22.28 30.83
C HIS A 5 -10.89 22.36 29.39
N SER A 6 -10.08 22.94 28.51
CA SER A 6 -10.12 22.64 27.10
C SER A 6 -9.59 21.22 26.86
N HIS A 7 -10.49 20.22 26.88
CA HIS A 7 -10.20 18.93 26.27
C HIS A 7 -10.14 19.10 24.75
N HIS A 8 -8.98 19.53 24.25
CA HIS A 8 -8.58 19.25 22.88
C HIS A 8 -8.40 17.74 22.76
N ALA A 9 -9.49 17.03 22.44
CA ALA A 9 -9.39 15.73 21.81
C ALA A 9 -8.62 15.97 20.50
N SER A 10 -7.34 15.60 20.48
CA SER A 10 -6.56 15.54 19.26
C SER A 10 -7.20 14.50 18.36
N HIS A 11 -8.11 14.95 17.49
CA HIS A 11 -8.51 14.21 16.31
C HIS A 11 -7.22 13.96 15.52
N HIS A 12 -6.64 12.78 15.69
CA HIS A 12 -5.72 12.24 14.71
C HIS A 12 -6.54 11.97 13.45
N HIS A 13 -6.84 13.01 12.68
CA HIS A 13 -7.11 12.84 11.26
C HIS A 13 -5.84 12.21 10.69
N GLY A 14 -5.83 10.89 10.59
CA GLY A 14 -4.67 10.13 10.15
C GLY A 14 -4.14 10.73 8.86
N ALA A 15 -2.83 10.97 8.80
CA ALA A 15 -2.22 11.45 7.58
C ALA A 15 -2.46 10.44 6.46
N TYR A 16 -2.81 10.95 5.26
CA TYR A 16 -2.84 10.14 4.06
C TYR A 16 -1.47 10.11 3.39
N TYR A 17 -1.20 9.00 2.73
CA TYR A 17 0.02 8.71 2.02
C TYR A 17 -0.30 8.25 0.60
N ILE A 18 0.63 8.50 -0.30
CA ILE A 18 0.80 7.75 -1.54
C ILE A 18 1.89 6.70 -1.34
N VAL A 19 1.79 5.56 -2.01
CA VAL A 19 2.90 4.60 -2.10
C VAL A 19 3.54 4.79 -3.47
N LYS A 20 4.57 5.64 -3.53
CA LYS A 20 5.23 6.05 -4.77
C LYS A 20 6.27 5.02 -5.19
N HIS A 21 6.18 4.53 -6.42
CA HIS A 21 7.25 3.77 -7.06
C HIS A 21 8.35 4.75 -7.47
N LYS A 22 9.52 4.65 -6.83
CA LYS A 22 10.60 5.65 -6.97
C LYS A 22 11.07 5.83 -8.42
N PRO A 23 11.26 4.77 -9.25
CA PRO A 23 11.75 4.93 -10.62
C PRO A 23 10.78 5.68 -11.55
N THR A 24 9.48 5.42 -11.45
CA THR A 24 8.50 6.00 -12.39
C THR A 24 7.81 7.24 -11.86
N GLY A 25 7.83 7.47 -10.54
CA GLY A 25 7.06 8.52 -9.88
C GLY A 25 5.55 8.24 -9.81
N MET A 26 5.07 7.16 -10.43
CA MET A 26 3.69 6.68 -10.31
C MET A 26 3.42 6.09 -8.93
N VAL A 27 2.16 5.97 -8.56
CA VAL A 27 1.73 5.55 -7.22
C VAL A 27 0.92 4.26 -7.30
N LEU A 28 0.89 3.49 -6.21
CA LEU A 28 -0.09 2.40 -6.08
C LEU A 28 -1.50 2.96 -6.24
N ASP A 29 -2.24 2.34 -7.13
CA ASP A 29 -3.60 2.68 -7.52
C ASP A 29 -4.48 1.44 -7.44
N ILE A 30 -5.70 1.61 -6.91
CA ILE A 30 -6.73 0.59 -6.98
C ILE A 30 -7.31 0.60 -8.38
N ARG A 31 -6.98 -0.44 -9.16
CA ARG A 31 -7.34 -0.53 -10.58
C ARG A 31 -8.85 -0.30 -10.78
N ASP A 32 -9.16 0.58 -11.73
CA ASP A 32 -10.52 0.98 -12.12
C ASP A 32 -11.39 1.51 -10.97
N CYS A 33 -10.78 2.00 -9.88
CA CYS A 33 -11.49 2.40 -8.66
C CYS A 33 -12.41 1.28 -8.10
N ALA A 34 -12.03 0.02 -8.33
CA ALA A 34 -12.80 -1.13 -7.91
C ALA A 34 -12.99 -1.19 -6.39
N ARG A 35 -14.21 -1.54 -5.95
CA ARG A 35 -14.60 -1.55 -4.52
C ARG A 35 -14.78 -2.94 -3.92
N HIS A 36 -14.59 -4.00 -4.70
CA HIS A 36 -14.80 -5.38 -4.29
C HIS A 36 -13.51 -6.01 -3.75
N ASN A 37 -13.67 -7.05 -2.93
CA ASN A 37 -12.56 -7.90 -2.52
C ASN A 37 -11.97 -8.60 -3.75
N GLY A 38 -10.64 -8.65 -3.86
CA GLY A 38 -9.95 -9.13 -5.06
C GLY A 38 -9.61 -8.04 -6.08
N ALA A 39 -10.00 -6.79 -5.84
CA ALA A 39 -9.54 -5.67 -6.66
C ALA A 39 -8.01 -5.62 -6.68
N THR A 40 -7.42 -5.55 -7.87
CA THR A 40 -5.97 -5.60 -8.06
C THR A 40 -5.34 -4.22 -7.93
N ILE A 41 -4.02 -4.22 -7.69
CA ILE A 41 -3.22 -3.01 -7.56
C ILE A 41 -2.38 -2.81 -8.83
N CYS A 42 -2.24 -1.56 -9.24
CA CYS A 42 -1.39 -1.16 -10.35
C CYS A 42 -0.60 0.11 -10.04
N LEU A 43 0.28 0.50 -10.97
CA LEU A 43 0.86 1.84 -11.00
C LEU A 43 0.03 2.78 -11.86
N TRP A 44 -0.25 3.97 -11.35
CA TRP A 44 -0.91 5.03 -12.12
C TRP A 44 -0.29 6.40 -11.82
N PRO A 45 -0.30 7.35 -12.77
CA PRO A 45 0.09 8.73 -12.48
C PRO A 45 -0.73 9.29 -11.31
N GLN A 46 -0.05 10.00 -10.41
CA GLN A 46 -0.71 10.63 -9.28
C GLN A 46 -1.73 11.66 -9.78
N ASN A 47 -3.00 11.47 -9.40
CA ASN A 47 -4.12 12.33 -9.80
C ASN A 47 -4.92 12.86 -8.61
N GLY A 48 -4.56 12.48 -7.37
CA GLY A 48 -5.22 12.92 -6.15
C GLY A 48 -6.53 12.19 -5.83
N GLY A 49 -6.89 11.17 -6.61
CA GLY A 49 -8.05 10.33 -6.36
C GLY A 49 -7.93 9.51 -5.09
N ASP A 50 -9.06 9.25 -4.43
CA ASP A 50 -9.10 8.47 -3.18
C ASP A 50 -8.61 7.02 -3.36
N ASN A 51 -8.62 6.50 -4.59
CA ASN A 51 -8.07 5.20 -4.97
C ASN A 51 -6.53 5.14 -4.95
N GLN A 52 -5.86 6.28 -4.75
CA GLN A 52 -4.40 6.40 -4.62
C GLN A 52 -3.95 6.80 -3.20
N LEU A 53 -4.91 7.03 -2.30
CA LEU A 53 -4.66 7.52 -0.95
C LEU A 53 -4.80 6.40 0.07
N TRP A 54 -3.79 6.30 0.92
CA TRP A 54 -3.61 5.21 1.87
C TRP A 54 -3.35 5.77 3.26
N THR A 55 -3.78 5.05 4.29
CA THR A 55 -3.26 5.23 5.65
C THR A 55 -2.29 4.10 5.95
N TYR A 56 -1.29 4.36 6.80
CA TYR A 56 -0.36 3.36 7.29
C TYR A 56 -0.33 3.37 8.82
N HIS A 57 -0.78 2.28 9.43
CA HIS A 57 -0.82 2.12 10.89
C HIS A 57 -0.64 0.65 11.25
N ASP A 58 0.23 0.33 12.21
CA ASP A 58 0.54 -1.05 12.66
C ASP A 58 0.77 -2.05 11.51
N GLY A 59 1.54 -1.64 10.50
CA GLY A 59 1.85 -2.48 9.35
C GLY A 59 0.71 -2.60 8.32
N VAL A 60 -0.44 -1.95 8.51
CA VAL A 60 -1.58 -2.03 7.60
C VAL A 60 -1.56 -0.86 6.63
N ILE A 61 -1.52 -1.15 5.34
CA ILE A 61 -1.75 -0.16 4.27
C ILE A 61 -3.24 -0.21 3.91
N LYS A 62 -4.00 0.78 4.37
CA LYS A 62 -5.47 0.81 4.27
C LYS A 62 -5.94 1.90 3.31
N SER A 63 -6.78 1.52 2.35
CA SER A 63 -7.37 2.42 1.36
C SER A 63 -8.26 3.48 2.02
N LYS A 64 -8.07 4.75 1.63
CA LYS A 64 -8.98 5.85 1.98
C LYS A 64 -10.37 5.65 1.39
N MET A 65 -10.46 5.16 0.15
CA MET A 65 -11.70 5.11 -0.63
C MET A 65 -12.81 4.29 0.04
N HIS A 66 -12.47 3.21 0.73
CA HIS A 66 -13.47 2.33 1.36
C HIS A 66 -12.94 1.49 2.53
N GLY A 67 -11.70 1.72 3.00
CA GLY A 67 -11.18 1.10 4.20
C GLY A 67 -10.77 -0.37 4.09
N LYS A 68 -10.75 -0.96 2.89
CA LYS A 68 -10.09 -2.26 2.66
C LYS A 68 -8.58 -2.10 2.68
N VAL A 69 -7.86 -3.20 2.85
CA VAL A 69 -6.41 -3.19 3.07
C VAL A 69 -5.67 -3.92 1.97
N LEU A 70 -4.41 -3.54 1.77
CA LEU A 70 -3.48 -4.24 0.90
C LEU A 70 -3.24 -5.65 1.44
N ASP A 71 -3.45 -6.66 0.59
CA ASP A 71 -3.55 -8.06 0.98
C ASP A 71 -2.79 -8.95 -0.02
N VAL A 72 -2.06 -9.94 0.51
CA VAL A 72 -1.50 -11.03 -0.29
C VAL A 72 -2.58 -12.09 -0.50
N LYS A 73 -3.02 -12.24 -1.75
CA LYS A 73 -4.15 -13.09 -2.12
C LYS A 73 -4.06 -14.49 -1.52
N ASP A 74 -5.18 -14.94 -0.96
CA ASP A 74 -5.35 -16.23 -0.29
C ASP A 74 -4.39 -16.50 0.90
N GLY A 75 -3.61 -15.50 1.33
CA GLY A 75 -2.64 -15.62 2.41
C GLY A 75 -1.42 -16.48 2.08
N HIS A 76 -1.15 -16.72 0.80
CA HIS A 76 -0.05 -17.58 0.33
C HIS A 76 0.98 -16.76 -0.45
N ALA A 77 2.15 -16.54 0.13
CA ALA A 77 3.21 -15.77 -0.52
C ALA A 77 4.13 -16.66 -1.38
N TYR A 78 4.26 -16.29 -2.65
CA TYR A 78 5.18 -16.87 -3.62
C TYR A 78 5.43 -15.86 -4.77
N PRO A 79 6.50 -16.02 -5.57
CA PRO A 79 6.76 -15.12 -6.70
C PRO A 79 5.62 -15.08 -7.70
N GLY A 80 5.11 -13.88 -8.00
CA GLY A 80 3.98 -13.66 -8.90
C GLY A 80 2.61 -13.76 -8.22
N CYS A 81 2.55 -13.95 -6.89
CA CYS A 81 1.29 -13.89 -6.16
C CYS A 81 0.67 -12.49 -6.27
N ASP A 82 -0.66 -12.44 -6.44
CA ASP A 82 -1.40 -11.19 -6.57
C ASP A 82 -1.39 -10.39 -5.27
N VAL A 83 -1.19 -9.08 -5.40
CA VAL A 83 -1.47 -8.11 -4.36
C VAL A 83 -2.83 -7.47 -4.67
N ILE A 84 -3.76 -7.60 -3.73
CA ILE A 84 -5.16 -7.22 -3.90
C ILE A 84 -5.64 -6.32 -2.75
N LEU A 85 -6.88 -5.87 -2.85
CA LEU A 85 -7.65 -5.39 -1.70
C LEU A 85 -8.49 -6.50 -1.10
N TRP A 86 -8.52 -6.53 0.22
CA TRP A 86 -9.42 -7.39 0.98
C TRP A 86 -9.95 -6.68 2.23
N ASP A 87 -11.05 -7.17 2.75
CA ASP A 87 -11.54 -6.73 4.06
C ASP A 87 -10.53 -7.07 5.15
N PHE A 88 -10.31 -6.13 6.07
CA PHE A 88 -9.36 -6.33 7.15
C PHE A 88 -9.78 -7.50 8.05
N ASN A 89 -8.90 -8.48 8.19
CA ASN A 89 -9.07 -9.63 9.07
C ASN A 89 -7.89 -9.78 10.06
N GLY A 90 -6.88 -8.92 9.97
CA GLY A 90 -5.74 -8.87 10.89
C GLY A 90 -4.64 -9.89 10.62
N GLY A 91 -4.78 -10.73 9.60
CA GLY A 91 -3.83 -11.76 9.21
C GLY A 91 -2.47 -11.21 8.76
N ALA A 92 -1.44 -12.05 8.82
CA ALA A 92 -0.08 -11.69 8.42
C ALA A 92 0.03 -11.29 6.94
N ASN A 93 -0.88 -11.79 6.09
CA ASN A 93 -1.02 -11.42 4.69
C ASN A 93 -1.47 -9.96 4.46
N GLN A 94 -1.91 -9.27 5.51
CA GLN A 94 -2.32 -7.86 5.50
C GLN A 94 -1.32 -6.94 6.21
N ARG A 95 -0.15 -7.46 6.56
CA ARG A 95 0.92 -6.74 7.26
C ARG A 95 2.11 -6.52 6.34
N TRP A 96 2.53 -5.26 6.27
CA TRP A 96 3.54 -4.76 5.37
C TRP A 96 4.61 -3.98 6.13
N ILE A 97 5.87 -4.23 5.79
CA ILE A 97 7.06 -3.68 6.42
C ILE A 97 7.83 -2.87 5.37
N PRO A 98 7.69 -1.54 5.36
CA PRO A 98 8.57 -0.65 4.60
C PRO A 98 9.98 -0.68 5.18
N ASN A 99 10.97 -0.93 4.33
CA ASN A 99 12.38 -0.99 4.72
C ASN A 99 13.14 0.27 4.26
N ALA A 100 14.25 0.55 4.93
CA ALA A 100 15.12 1.70 4.61
C ALA A 100 15.68 1.64 3.17
N ASP A 101 15.84 0.44 2.61
CA ASP A 101 16.31 0.23 1.23
C ASP A 101 15.23 0.44 0.17
N GLY A 102 14.01 0.85 0.56
CA GLY A 102 12.89 1.13 -0.35
C GLY A 102 12.00 -0.06 -0.66
N THR A 103 12.35 -1.28 -0.25
CA THR A 103 11.44 -2.43 -0.40
C THR A 103 10.29 -2.34 0.61
N ILE A 104 9.09 -2.75 0.22
CA ILE A 104 7.96 -2.97 1.13
C ILE A 104 7.65 -4.47 1.11
N VAL A 105 7.85 -5.17 2.23
CA VAL A 105 7.72 -6.63 2.30
C VAL A 105 6.47 -7.07 3.07
N THR A 106 5.91 -8.22 2.72
CA THR A 106 4.85 -8.85 3.51
C THR A 106 5.42 -9.51 4.78
N GLN A 107 4.59 -9.67 5.82
CA GLN A 107 4.98 -10.46 7.01
C GLN A 107 4.94 -11.98 6.78
N LEU A 108 4.41 -12.46 5.65
CA LEU A 108 4.39 -13.90 5.30
C LEU A 108 5.77 -14.47 4.91
N GLY A 109 6.78 -13.63 4.72
CA GLY A 109 8.11 -14.04 4.30
C GLY A 109 8.89 -12.90 3.66
N ASN A 110 10.03 -13.19 3.04
CA ASN A 110 10.87 -12.16 2.42
C ASN A 110 10.45 -11.82 0.98
N TYR A 111 9.15 -11.55 0.78
CA TYR A 111 8.56 -11.16 -0.51
C TYR A 111 8.21 -9.68 -0.49
N ALA A 112 8.56 -8.95 -1.56
CA ALA A 112 8.34 -7.52 -1.69
C ALA A 112 7.25 -7.19 -2.71
N LEU A 113 6.63 -6.00 -2.56
CA LEU A 113 5.93 -5.36 -3.67
C LEU A 113 6.90 -5.21 -4.84
N ASP A 114 6.45 -5.61 -6.02
CA ASP A 114 7.26 -5.67 -7.23
C ASP A 114 6.42 -5.27 -8.44
N VAL A 115 6.93 -4.32 -9.24
CA VAL A 115 6.33 -3.94 -10.52
C VAL A 115 6.73 -4.96 -11.59
N MET A 116 5.75 -5.69 -12.09
CA MET A 116 5.98 -6.81 -13.01
C MET A 116 6.82 -6.38 -14.22
N ASN A 117 7.84 -7.18 -14.53
CA ASN A 117 8.73 -7.01 -15.68
C ASN A 117 9.44 -5.65 -15.75
N ASN A 118 9.63 -4.95 -14.63
CA ASN A 118 10.16 -3.56 -14.61
C ASN A 118 9.34 -2.60 -15.50
N ALA A 119 8.04 -2.85 -15.65
CA ALA A 119 7.19 -2.03 -16.50
C ALA A 119 7.16 -0.57 -16.04
N THR A 120 7.22 0.34 -17.00
CA THR A 120 7.21 1.80 -16.78
C THR A 120 5.95 2.48 -17.32
N HIS A 121 5.01 1.72 -17.88
CA HIS A 121 3.75 2.23 -18.40
C HIS A 121 2.67 2.31 -17.31
N GLN A 122 1.65 3.13 -17.54
CA GLN A 122 0.48 3.23 -16.68
C GLN A 122 -0.28 1.89 -16.68
N GLY A 123 -0.86 1.54 -15.54
CA GLY A 123 -1.56 0.27 -15.35
C GLY A 123 -0.62 -0.94 -15.19
N ALA A 124 0.69 -0.74 -15.05
CA ALA A 124 1.62 -1.82 -14.71
C ALA A 124 1.20 -2.53 -13.42
N GLU A 125 1.17 -3.87 -13.43
CA GLU A 125 0.75 -4.67 -12.28
C GLU A 125 1.79 -4.65 -11.16
N VAL A 126 1.31 -4.54 -9.92
CA VAL A 126 2.11 -4.73 -8.71
C VAL A 126 1.76 -6.09 -8.12
N LYS A 127 2.76 -6.94 -7.94
CA LYS A 127 2.63 -8.30 -7.38
C LYS A 127 3.65 -8.51 -6.26
N LEU A 128 3.63 -9.70 -5.65
CA LEU A 128 4.74 -10.15 -4.83
C LEU A 128 5.86 -10.76 -5.68
N TRP A 129 7.09 -10.51 -5.29
CA TRP A 129 8.26 -11.23 -5.80
C TRP A 129 9.30 -11.43 -4.70
N ASP A 130 10.26 -12.34 -4.92
CA ASP A 130 11.41 -12.49 -4.03
C ASP A 130 12.09 -11.13 -3.85
N ARG A 131 12.38 -10.74 -2.60
CA ARG A 131 13.06 -9.48 -2.34
C ARG A 131 14.49 -9.52 -2.89
N HIS A 132 14.75 -8.73 -3.91
CA HIS A 132 16.08 -8.58 -4.55
C HIS A 132 16.57 -7.13 -4.57
N GLY A 133 15.72 -6.16 -4.22
CA GLY A 133 16.10 -4.74 -4.08
C GLY A 133 16.27 -4.00 -5.41
N GLY A 134 15.99 -4.65 -6.55
CA GLY A 134 16.00 -4.05 -7.88
C GLY A 134 15.01 -2.89 -8.03
N ALA A 135 15.15 -2.15 -9.12
CA ALA A 135 14.41 -0.89 -9.34
C ALA A 135 12.89 -1.06 -9.23
N ASN A 136 12.33 -2.16 -9.76
CA ASN A 136 10.91 -2.51 -9.66
C ASN A 136 10.40 -2.81 -8.25
N GLN A 137 11.28 -2.90 -7.24
CA GLN A 137 10.91 -3.08 -5.83
C GLN A 137 11.08 -1.81 -4.98
N GLN A 138 11.34 -0.67 -5.63
CA GLN A 138 11.67 0.58 -4.95
C GLN A 138 10.44 1.45 -4.75
N PHE A 139 9.92 1.46 -3.53
CA PHE A 139 8.74 2.23 -3.14
C PHE A 139 9.05 3.19 -1.98
N LYS A 140 8.19 4.20 -1.83
CA LYS A 140 8.22 5.15 -0.72
C LYS A 140 6.80 5.47 -0.28
N LEU A 141 6.51 5.28 1.00
CA LEU A 141 5.35 5.92 1.64
C LEU A 141 5.66 7.41 1.77
N GLU A 142 4.94 8.24 1.03
CA GLU A 142 5.12 9.69 1.00
C GLU A 142 3.81 10.34 1.40
N ARG A 143 3.87 11.36 2.27
CA ARG A 143 2.68 12.08 2.71
C ARG A 143 2.05 12.76 1.49
N ALA A 144 0.75 12.52 1.31
CA ALA A 144 -0.04 13.07 0.19
C ALA A 144 -0.35 14.55 0.39
#